data_AF-S4P752-F1
#
_entry.id   AF-S4P752-F1
#
_cell.length_a   1.000
_cell.length_b   1.000
_cell.length_c   1.000
_cell.angle_alpha   90.00
_cell.angle_beta   90.00
_cell.angle_gamma   90.00
#
_symmetry.space_group_name_H-M   'P 1'
#
loop_
_entity.id
_entity.type
_entity.pdbx_description
1 polymer ?
#
loop_
_entity_poly.entity_id
_entity_poly.type
_entity_poly.pdbx_seq_one_letter_code
_entity_poly.pdbx_strand_id
1 'polypeptide(L)'
;MAVSLSRQLSGLNSLETIIGPLVEMIIQDKDLNIETGPVEIYKAWRNEMEMTTGQISKLPHTVSQEQALTYPEVKSRLDKALKQLKSVVIIFLDKITSSTELIPFCITYMARVLHRSLTSKFPHTPEKD
;
A
#
# COMPACT_ATOMS: atom_id res chain seq x y z
N MET A 1 -18.65 10.39 -14.70
CA MET A 1 -19.33 9.78 -15.87
C MET A 1 -18.52 8.63 -16.48
N ALA A 2 -17.25 8.80 -16.89
CA ALA A 2 -16.46 7.70 -17.47
C ALA A 2 -16.16 6.55 -16.48
N VAL A 3 -15.79 6.86 -15.23
CA VAL A 3 -15.49 5.84 -14.20
C VAL A 3 -16.76 5.09 -13.75
N SER A 4 -17.91 5.76 -13.70
CA SER A 4 -19.18 5.10 -13.42
C SER A 4 -19.62 4.20 -14.58
N LEU A 5 -19.38 4.66 -15.81
CA LEU A 5 -19.68 3.91 -17.02
C LEU A 5 -18.81 2.65 -17.15
N SER A 6 -17.51 2.74 -16.83
CA SER A 6 -16.63 1.57 -16.85
C SER A 6 -17.04 0.50 -15.82
N ARG A 7 -17.62 0.90 -14.69
CA ARG A 7 -18.19 -0.04 -13.71
C ARG A 7 -19.51 -0.66 -14.15
N GLN A 8 -20.29 0.01 -15.01
CA GLN A 8 -21.62 -0.43 -15.43
C GLN A 8 -21.63 -1.17 -16.77
N LEU A 9 -20.81 -0.76 -17.73
CA LEU A 9 -20.79 -1.32 -19.09
C LEU A 9 -19.77 -2.44 -19.27
N SER A 10 -18.73 -2.49 -18.45
CA SER A 10 -17.76 -3.57 -18.51
C SER A 10 -18.35 -4.74 -17.73
N GLY A 11 -19.00 -5.69 -18.42
CA GLY A 11 -19.26 -7.02 -17.84
C GLY A 11 -17.97 -7.79 -17.49
N LEU A 12 -16.82 -7.21 -17.81
CA LEU A 12 -15.48 -7.57 -17.37
C LEU A 12 -15.14 -6.73 -16.14
N ASN A 13 -15.12 -7.35 -14.96
CA ASN A 13 -14.57 -6.74 -13.75
C ASN A 13 -13.05 -6.63 -13.87
N SER A 14 -12.53 -5.84 -14.82
CA SER A 14 -11.10 -5.80 -15.14
C SER A 14 -10.24 -5.48 -13.91
N LEU A 15 -10.72 -4.62 -13.00
CA LEU A 15 -10.01 -4.35 -11.73
C LEU A 15 -9.97 -5.57 -10.81
N GLU A 16 -11.06 -6.34 -10.73
CA GLU A 16 -11.10 -7.60 -9.98
C GLU A 16 -10.16 -8.62 -10.63
N THR A 17 -10.14 -8.74 -11.96
CA THR A 17 -9.21 -9.63 -12.67
C THR A 17 -7.74 -9.23 -12.46
N ILE A 18 -7.43 -7.93 -12.44
CA ILE A 18 -6.06 -7.44 -12.29
C ILE A 18 -5.59 -7.53 -10.84
N ILE A 19 -6.41 -7.03 -9.90
CA ILE A 19 -6.01 -6.77 -8.51
C ILE A 19 -6.62 -7.76 -7.52
N GLY A 20 -7.76 -8.37 -7.84
CA GLY A 20 -8.49 -9.31 -6.97
C GLY A 20 -7.60 -10.42 -6.39
N PRO A 21 -6.85 -11.17 -7.22
CA PRO A 21 -5.95 -12.22 -6.72
C PRO A 21 -4.88 -11.69 -5.76
N LEU A 22 -4.40 -10.45 -5.96
CA LEU A 22 -3.42 -9.84 -5.08
C LEU A 22 -4.03 -9.44 -3.74
N VAL A 23 -5.27 -8.93 -3.74
CA VAL A 23 -6.00 -8.60 -2.51
C VAL A 23 -6.28 -9.87 -1.72
N GLU A 24 -6.71 -10.95 -2.37
CA GLU A 24 -6.91 -12.24 -1.73
C GLU A 24 -5.62 -12.78 -1.11
N MET A 25 -4.50 -12.72 -1.84
CA MET A 25 -3.19 -13.10 -1.34
C MET A 25 -2.82 -12.34 -0.06
N ILE A 26 -3.07 -11.02 -0.01
CA ILE A 26 -2.78 -10.19 1.16
C ILE A 26 -3.72 -10.50 2.33
N ILE A 27 -5.01 -10.74 2.07
CA ILE A 27 -5.96 -11.10 3.13
C ILE A 27 -5.65 -12.47 3.74
N GLN A 28 -5.09 -13.38 2.94
CA GLN A 28 -4.74 -14.74 3.38
C GLN A 28 -3.42 -14.79 4.17
N ASP A 29 -2.52 -13.81 3.99
CA ASP A 29 -1.25 -13.74 4.71
C ASP A 29 -1.45 -13.22 6.15
N LYS A 30 -1.56 -14.16 7.10
CA LYS A 30 -1.73 -13.87 8.53
C LYS A 30 -0.47 -13.33 9.21
N ASP A 31 0.69 -13.51 8.58
CA ASP A 31 1.98 -13.09 9.12
C ASP A 31 2.45 -11.74 8.54
N LEU A 32 1.64 -11.16 7.64
CA LEU A 32 1.92 -9.85 7.05
C LEU A 32 1.84 -8.76 8.12
N ASN A 33 2.97 -8.09 8.35
CA ASN A 33 3.03 -6.87 9.15
C ASN A 33 3.68 -5.75 8.33
N ILE A 34 2.89 -4.73 8.02
CA ILE A 34 3.33 -3.54 7.27
C ILE A 34 3.22 -2.25 8.10
N GLU A 35 3.16 -2.37 9.44
CA GLU A 35 3.18 -1.23 10.34
C GLU A 35 4.53 -0.48 10.20
N THR A 36 4.45 0.81 9.89
CA THR A 36 5.64 1.67 9.67
C THR A 36 5.80 2.74 10.74
N GLY A 37 4.85 2.84 11.68
CA GLY A 37 4.89 3.75 12.82
C GLY A 37 5.75 3.19 13.96
N PRO A 38 6.90 3.82 14.30
CA PRO A 38 7.78 3.31 15.35
C PRO A 38 7.12 3.23 16.73
N VAL A 39 6.20 4.16 17.03
CA VAL A 39 5.44 4.20 18.29
C VAL A 39 4.46 3.03 18.39
N GLU A 40 3.78 2.68 17.29
CA GLU A 40 2.84 1.55 17.28
C GLU A 40 3.59 0.22 17.35
N ILE A 41 4.71 0.09 16.64
CA ILE A 41 5.61 -1.08 16.76
C ILE A 41 6.08 -1.25 18.21
N TYR A 42 6.47 -0.15 18.87
CA TYR A 42 6.88 -0.19 20.28
C TYR A 42 5.74 -0.66 21.20
N LYS A 43 4.53 -0.13 21.01
CA LYS A 43 3.36 -0.54 21.81
C LYS A 43 3.04 -2.02 21.60
N ALA A 44 3.03 -2.48 20.36
CA ALA A 44 2.78 -3.88 20.01
C ALA A 44 3.83 -4.79 20.66
N TRP A 45 5.11 -4.45 20.54
CA TRP A 45 6.19 -5.19 21.18
C TRP A 45 6.07 -5.21 22.71
N ARG A 46 5.72 -4.09 23.34
CA ARG A 46 5.49 -4.05 24.80
C ARG A 46 4.35 -4.98 25.22
N ASN A 47 3.23 -4.91 24.51
CA ASN A 47 2.06 -5.75 24.77
C ASN A 47 2.38 -7.24 24.58
N GLU A 48 3.15 -7.61 23.56
CA GLU A 48 3.62 -8.98 23.36
C GLU A 48 4.49 -9.48 24.53
N MET A 49 5.39 -8.62 25.06
CA MET A 49 6.19 -8.97 26.24
C MET A 49 5.33 -9.17 27.48
N GLU A 50 4.34 -8.29 27.71
CA GLU A 50 3.41 -8.42 28.83
C GLU A 50 2.59 -9.72 28.73
N MET A 51 2.11 -10.04 27.54
CA MET A 51 1.34 -11.27 27.28
C MET A 51 2.20 -12.53 27.44
N THR A 52 3.47 -12.49 27.03
CA THR A 52 4.39 -13.64 27.11
C THR A 52 4.90 -13.88 28.53
N THR A 53 5.20 -12.81 29.27
CA THR A 53 5.75 -12.90 30.64
C THR A 53 4.66 -12.99 31.71
N GLY A 54 3.44 -12.57 31.40
CA GLY A 54 2.36 -12.41 32.37
C GLY A 54 2.61 -11.28 33.39
N GLN A 55 3.65 -10.46 33.17
CA GLN A 55 4.04 -9.37 34.07
C GLN A 55 3.96 -8.03 33.35
N ILE A 56 3.61 -6.98 34.11
CA ILE A 56 3.59 -5.62 33.59
C ILE A 56 5.01 -5.22 33.18
N SER A 57 5.14 -4.69 31.96
CA SER A 57 6.44 -4.27 31.44
C SER A 57 6.98 -3.09 32.25
N LYS A 58 8.29 -3.07 32.47
CA LYS A 58 8.99 -1.91 33.07
C LYS A 58 9.20 -0.77 32.07
N LEU A 59 8.87 -0.99 30.80
CA LEU A 59 9.02 0.00 29.74
C LEU A 59 7.93 1.09 29.84
N PRO A 60 8.25 2.35 29.49
CA PRO A 60 7.27 3.45 29.51
C PRO A 60 5.98 3.17 28.74
N HIS A 61 4.86 3.69 29.25
CA HIS A 61 3.57 3.50 28.57
C HIS A 61 3.47 4.26 27.24
N THR A 62 4.09 5.43 27.19
CA THR A 62 4.09 6.35 26.05
C THR A 62 5.51 6.80 25.79
N VAL A 63 5.90 6.81 24.52
CA VAL A 63 7.21 7.23 24.04
C VAL A 63 7.03 8.12 22.81
N SER A 64 7.98 9.03 22.58
CA SER A 64 8.07 9.73 21.30
C SER A 64 8.57 8.78 20.19
N GLN A 65 8.44 9.20 18.93
CA GLN A 65 8.98 8.43 17.79
C GLN A 65 10.51 8.26 17.90
N GLU A 66 11.22 9.32 18.29
CA GLU A 66 12.68 9.29 18.49
C GLU A 66 13.07 8.29 19.58
N GLN A 67 12.35 8.29 20.70
CA GLN A 67 12.55 7.36 21.80
C GLN A 67 12.23 5.92 21.40
N ALA A 68 11.13 5.68 20.70
CA ALA A 68 10.79 4.36 20.18
C ALA A 68 11.90 3.81 19.27
N LEU A 69 12.45 4.68 18.41
CA LEU A 69 13.57 4.35 17.54
C LEU A 69 14.90 4.16 18.28
N THR A 70 15.02 4.42 19.58
CA THR A 70 16.24 4.04 20.32
C THR A 70 16.33 2.54 20.58
N TYR A 71 15.18 1.84 20.61
CA TYR A 71 15.13 0.40 20.93
C TYR A 71 15.50 -0.45 19.70
N PRO A 72 16.50 -1.37 19.82
CA PRO A 72 16.93 -2.23 18.70
C PRO A 72 15.81 -3.11 18.13
N GLU A 73 14.93 -3.62 18.99
CA GLU A 73 13.79 -4.45 18.60
C GLU A 73 12.81 -3.67 17.69
N VAL A 74 12.51 -2.42 18.05
CA VAL A 74 11.64 -1.55 17.25
C VAL A 74 12.26 -1.28 15.88
N LYS A 75 13.57 -0.99 15.82
CA LYS A 75 14.28 -0.80 14.54
C LYS A 75 14.24 -2.06 13.67
N SER A 76 14.48 -3.22 14.28
CA SER A 76 14.48 -4.52 13.58
C SER A 76 13.11 -4.83 12.99
N ARG A 77 12.04 -4.68 13.79
CA ARG A 77 10.66 -4.87 13.34
C ARG A 77 10.25 -3.87 12.25
N LEU A 78 10.66 -2.61 12.39
CA LEU A 78 10.42 -1.58 11.37
C LEU A 78 11.10 -1.90 10.04
N ASP A 79 12.37 -2.32 10.07
CA ASP A 79 13.10 -2.73 8.86
C ASP A 79 12.43 -3.93 8.17
N LYS A 80 12.00 -4.92 8.96
CA LYS A 80 11.23 -6.06 8.44
C LYS A 80 9.92 -5.61 7.79
N ALA A 81 9.15 -4.76 8.47
CA ALA A 81 7.87 -4.26 7.97
C ALA A 81 8.03 -3.43 6.68
N LEU A 82 9.07 -2.59 6.60
CA LEU A 82 9.39 -1.81 5.40
C LEU A 82 9.77 -2.72 4.22
N LYS A 83 10.54 -3.79 4.46
CA LYS A 83 10.87 -4.78 3.42
C LYS A 83 9.63 -5.52 2.95
N GLN A 84 8.76 -5.96 3.86
CA GLN A 84 7.49 -6.60 3.50
C GLN A 84 6.59 -5.65 2.70
N LEU A 85 6.41 -4.41 3.18
CA LEU A 85 5.62 -3.38 2.48
C LEU A 85 6.16 -3.13 1.07
N LYS A 86 7.47 -2.94 0.93
CA LYS A 86 8.11 -2.74 -0.38
C LYS A 86 7.86 -3.92 -1.32
N SER A 87 7.99 -5.15 -0.82
CA SER A 87 7.72 -6.36 -1.61
C SER A 87 6.27 -6.39 -2.09
N VAL A 88 5.30 -6.12 -1.21
CA VAL A 88 3.88 -6.08 -1.56
C VAL A 88 3.60 -4.99 -2.60
N VAL A 89 4.13 -3.78 -2.40
CA VAL A 89 3.95 -2.66 -3.33
C VAL A 89 4.51 -3.00 -4.72
N ILE A 90 5.67 -3.64 -4.80
CA ILE A 90 6.26 -4.07 -6.08
C ILE A 90 5.35 -5.07 -6.79
N ILE A 91 4.81 -6.07 -6.08
CA ILE A 91 3.89 -7.06 -6.66
C ILE A 91 2.66 -6.37 -7.27
N PHE A 92 2.06 -5.43 -6.54
CA PHE A 92 0.92 -4.66 -7.05
C PHE A 92 1.29 -3.79 -8.24
N LEU A 93 2.42 -3.09 -8.17
CA LEU A 93 2.91 -2.23 -9.24
C LEU A 93 3.17 -3.03 -10.52
N ASP A 94 3.91 -4.13 -10.43
CA ASP A 94 4.25 -5.00 -11.55
C ASP A 94 2.97 -5.53 -12.19
N LYS A 95 2.02 -6.01 -11.39
CA LYS A 95 0.75 -6.53 -11.90
C LYS A 95 -0.08 -5.46 -12.61
N ILE A 96 -0.16 -4.25 -12.07
CA ILE A 96 -0.91 -3.14 -12.68
C ILE A 96 -0.25 -2.71 -14.00
N THR A 97 1.07 -2.52 -13.98
CA THR A 97 1.84 -2.05 -15.15
C THR A 97 1.95 -3.09 -16.25
N SER A 98 1.93 -4.39 -15.91
CA SER A 98 1.93 -5.48 -16.89
C SER A 98 0.54 -5.83 -17.42
N SER A 99 -0.55 -5.25 -16.90
CA SER A 99 -1.93 -5.62 -17.26
C SER A 99 -2.63 -4.53 -18.08
N THR A 100 -1.87 -3.70 -18.80
CA THR A 100 -2.44 -2.57 -19.56
C THR A 100 -3.43 -3.00 -20.63
N GLU A 101 -3.26 -4.18 -21.25
CA GLU A 101 -4.23 -4.71 -22.21
C GLU A 101 -5.59 -5.08 -21.60
N LEU A 102 -5.65 -5.32 -20.28
CA LEU A 102 -6.89 -5.67 -19.59
C LEU A 102 -7.71 -4.44 -19.21
N ILE A 103 -7.15 -3.23 -19.35
CA ILE A 103 -7.83 -1.98 -19.03
C ILE A 103 -8.88 -1.68 -20.11
N PRO A 104 -10.16 -1.45 -19.75
CA PRO A 104 -11.22 -1.19 -20.72
C PRO A 104 -10.89 -0.01 -21.64
N PHE A 105 -11.19 -0.18 -22.93
CA PHE A 105 -10.95 0.84 -23.96
C PHE A 105 -11.54 2.20 -23.62
N CYS A 106 -12.74 2.24 -23.04
CA CYS A 106 -13.38 3.50 -22.63
C CYS A 106 -12.49 4.30 -21.66
N ILE A 107 -11.84 3.63 -20.71
CA ILE A 107 -10.93 4.27 -19.76
C ILE A 107 -9.65 4.75 -20.44
N THR A 108 -9.01 3.90 -21.26
CA THR A 108 -7.76 4.28 -21.95
C THR A 108 -7.98 5.40 -22.97
N TYR A 109 -9.12 5.40 -23.65
CA TYR A 109 -9.54 6.47 -24.55
C TYR A 109 -9.77 7.79 -23.79
N MET A 110 -10.51 7.76 -22.69
CA MET A 110 -10.76 8.95 -21.88
C MET A 110 -9.46 9.52 -21.28
N ALA A 111 -8.54 8.66 -20.83
CA ALA A 111 -7.22 9.07 -20.37
C ALA A 111 -6.44 9.79 -21.49
N ARG A 112 -6.47 9.26 -22.72
CA ARG A 112 -5.81 9.88 -23.88
C ARG A 112 -6.41 11.25 -24.23
N VAL A 113 -7.73 11.38 -24.23
CA VAL A 113 -8.42 12.65 -24.50
C VAL A 113 -8.07 13.67 -23.41
N LEU A 114 -8.08 13.26 -22.14
CA LEU A 114 -7.70 14.10 -21.01
C LEU A 114 -6.25 14.58 -21.15
N HIS A 115 -5.31 13.67 -21.40
CA HIS A 115 -3.91 13.99 -21.63
C HIS A 115 -3.75 15.06 -22.71
N ARG A 116 -4.27 14.82 -23.92
CA ARG A 116 -4.19 15.78 -25.04
C ARG A 116 -4.79 17.14 -24.71
N SER A 117 -5.92 17.15 -24.00
CA SER A 117 -6.61 18.39 -23.63
C SER A 117 -5.77 19.20 -22.62
N LEU A 118 -5.16 18.52 -21.65
CA LEU A 118 -4.29 19.14 -20.66
C LEU A 118 -2.98 19.65 -21.28
N THR A 119 -2.32 18.86 -22.12
CA THR A 119 -1.10 19.28 -22.83
C THR A 119 -1.34 20.50 -23.71
N SER A 120 -2.49 20.54 -24.41
CA SER A 120 -2.87 21.69 -25.23
C SER A 120 -3.14 22.95 -24.39
N LYS A 121 -3.84 22.81 -23.26
CA LYS A 121 -4.20 23.93 -22.38
C LYS A 121 -3.02 24.43 -21.54
N PHE A 122 -2.09 23.55 -21.20
CA PHE A 122 -0.97 23.83 -20.29
C PHE A 122 0.37 23.38 -20.92
N PRO A 123 0.82 24.02 -22.01
CA PRO A 123 1.97 23.56 -22.80
C PRO A 123 3.32 23.71 -22.09
N HIS A 124 3.39 24.53 -21.05
CA HIS A 124 4.62 24.77 -20.27
C HIS A 124 4.69 23.94 -18.97
N THR A 125 3.69 23.08 -18.73
CA THR A 125 3.75 22.17 -17.60
C THR A 125 4.72 21.03 -17.94
N PRO A 126 5.82 20.85 -17.18
CA PRO A 126 6.73 19.74 -17.42
C PRO A 126 5.98 18.42 -17.19
N GLU A 127 6.24 17.44 -18.05
CA GLU A 127 5.82 16.06 -17.79
C GLU A 127 6.56 15.59 -16.54
N LYS A 128 5.83 14.95 -15.62
CA LYS A 128 6.40 14.52 -14.35
C LYS A 128 7.10 13.18 -14.60
N ASP A 129 8.43 13.18 -14.50
CA ASP A 129 9.25 11.96 -14.53
C ASP A 129 8.83 10.95 -13.45
#